data_AF-A0A852HN24-F1
#
_entry.id   AF-A0A852HN24-F1
#
_cell.length_a   1.000
_cell.length_b   1.000
_cell.length_c   1.000
_cell.angle_alpha   90.00
_cell.angle_beta   90.00
_cell.angle_gamma   90.00
#
_symmetry.space_group_name_H-M   'P 1'
#
loop_
_entity.id
_entity.type
_entity.pdbx_description
1 polymer ?
#
loop_
_entity_poly.entity_id
_entity_poly.type
_entity_poly.pdbx_seq_one_letter_code
_entity_poly.pdbx_strand_id
1 'polypeptide(L)'
;PEAAQVTPLSPRYVERVTALLRQRLLQAELLLAKGATLAQRQRQALAEQAALEPKLQRLQESAKELQKLSPPGALSPPGSPEPLPVSLQIEADISRRYGGRPVNLMGINL
;
A
#
# COMPACT_ATOMS: atom_id res chain seq x y z
N PRO A 1 -20.58 61.96 -26.51
CA PRO A 1 -21.18 60.62 -26.28
C PRO A 1 -20.70 59.63 -27.35
N GLU A 2 -19.51 59.08 -27.13
CA GLU A 2 -18.88 58.11 -28.03
C GLU A 2 -19.34 56.72 -27.61
N ALA A 3 -20.30 56.17 -28.36
CA ALA A 3 -20.76 54.81 -28.17
C ALA A 3 -19.59 53.87 -28.50
N ALA A 4 -18.96 53.33 -27.45
CA ALA A 4 -17.96 52.27 -27.57
C ALA A 4 -18.59 51.10 -28.31
N GLN A 5 -18.33 51.02 -29.62
CA GLN A 5 -18.75 49.91 -30.45
C GLN A 5 -18.01 48.67 -29.95
N VAL A 6 -18.71 47.84 -29.19
CA VAL A 6 -18.27 46.48 -28.87
C VAL A 6 -18.29 45.72 -30.18
N THR A 7 -17.13 45.58 -30.81
CA THR A 7 -16.99 44.73 -32.00
C THR A 7 -17.42 43.32 -31.60
N PRO A 8 -18.51 42.77 -32.16
CA PRO A 8 -18.93 41.42 -31.79
C PRO A 8 -17.81 40.46 -32.19
N LEU A 9 -17.22 39.79 -31.20
CA LEU A 9 -16.31 38.68 -31.45
C LEU A 9 -16.99 37.70 -32.42
N SER A 10 -16.22 37.15 -33.37
CA SER A 10 -16.74 36.21 -34.37
C SER A 10 -17.62 35.14 -33.69
N PRO A 11 -18.89 34.95 -34.13
CA PRO A 11 -19.81 34.00 -33.49
C PRO A 11 -19.22 32.59 -33.33
N ARG A 12 -18.44 32.12 -34.32
CA ARG A 12 -17.74 30.83 -34.28
C ARG A 12 -16.65 30.74 -33.21
N TYR A 13 -16.05 31.86 -32.82
CA TYR A 13 -15.10 31.88 -31.71
C TYR A 13 -15.85 31.72 -30.38
N VAL A 14 -16.94 32.46 -30.19
CA VAL A 14 -17.79 32.38 -29.00
C VAL A 14 -18.34 30.96 -28.82
N GLU A 15 -18.80 30.33 -29.89
CA GLU A 15 -19.27 28.94 -29.87
C GLU A 15 -18.18 27.96 -29.43
N ARG A 16 -16.97 28.05 -30.00
CA ARG A 16 -15.85 27.18 -29.64
C ARG A 16 -15.42 27.36 -28.19
N VAL A 17 -15.32 28.60 -27.73
CA VAL A 17 -14.98 28.90 -26.34
C VAL A 17 -16.06 28.38 -25.40
N THR A 18 -17.34 28.56 -25.75
CA THR A 18 -18.46 28.05 -24.95
C THR A 18 -18.44 26.53 -24.85
N ALA A 19 -18.19 25.83 -25.97
CA ALA A 19 -18.06 24.38 -25.99
C ALA A 19 -16.87 23.90 -25.13
N LEU A 20 -15.71 24.56 -25.25
CA LEU A 20 -14.52 24.25 -24.46
C LEU A 20 -14.77 24.46 -22.96
N LEU A 21 -15.38 25.58 -22.57
CA LEU A 21 -15.68 25.88 -21.16
C LEU A 21 -16.64 24.85 -20.57
N ARG A 22 -17.69 24.45 -21.32
CA ARG A 22 -18.59 23.36 -20.90
C ARG A 22 -17.84 22.05 -20.69
N GLN A 23 -16.94 21.69 -21.61
CA GLN A 23 -16.12 20.49 -21.48
C GLN A 23 -15.22 20.54 -20.23
N ARG A 24 -14.57 21.68 -19.98
CA ARG A 24 -13.71 21.88 -18.80
C ARG A 24 -14.50 21.78 -17.50
N LEU A 25 -15.72 22.32 -17.48
CA LEU A 25 -16.61 22.25 -16.32
C LEU A 25 -16.99 20.80 -16.01
N LEU A 26 -17.39 20.03 -17.03
CA LEU A 26 -17.68 18.59 -16.85
C LEU A 26 -16.47 17.79 -16.35
N GLN A 27 -15.28 18.11 -16.85
CA GLN A 27 -14.04 17.48 -16.36
C GLN A 27 -13.77 17.81 -14.89
N ALA A 28 -13.99 19.06 -14.47
CA ALA A 28 -13.82 19.48 -13.09
C ALA A 28 -14.81 18.78 -12.15
N GLU A 29 -16.08 18.69 -12.54
CA GLU A 29 -17.10 17.95 -11.76
C GLU A 29 -16.73 16.48 -11.58
N LEU A 30 -16.25 15.83 -12.64
CA LEU A 30 -15.78 14.44 -12.57
C LEU A 30 -14.58 14.28 -11.62
N LEU A 31 -13.62 15.22 -11.67
CA LEU A 31 -12.46 15.19 -10.78
C LEU A 31 -12.86 15.40 -9.32
N LEU A 32 -13.82 16.28 -9.04
CA LEU A 32 -14.36 16.48 -7.70
C LEU A 32 -15.05 15.21 -7.17
N ALA A 33 -15.87 14.57 -8.00
CA ALA A 33 -16.52 13.30 -7.64
C ALA A 33 -15.48 12.21 -7.35
N LYS A 34 -14.43 12.08 -8.17
CA LYS A 34 -13.32 11.15 -7.91
C LYS A 34 -12.60 11.48 -6.60
N GLY A 35 -12.32 12.75 -6.35
CA GLY A 35 -11.68 13.21 -5.11
C GLY A 35 -12.47 12.80 -3.87
N ALA A 36 -13.79 12.96 -3.88
CA ALA A 36 -14.66 12.55 -2.77
C ALA A 36 -14.56 11.04 -2.49
N THR A 37 -14.58 10.20 -3.53
CA THR A 37 -14.45 8.74 -3.37
C THR A 37 -13.07 8.33 -2.84
N LEU A 38 -12.00 8.98 -3.27
CA LEU A 38 -10.65 8.73 -2.76
C LEU A 38 -10.52 9.13 -1.29
N ALA A 39 -11.06 10.29 -0.92
CA ALA A 39 -11.07 10.74 0.48
C ALA A 39 -11.84 9.77 1.38
N GLN A 40 -12.97 9.23 0.91
CA GLN A 40 -13.72 8.21 1.63
C GLN A 40 -12.91 6.92 1.82
N ARG A 41 -12.28 6.40 0.76
CA ARG A 41 -11.42 5.20 0.84
C ARG A 41 -10.24 5.41 1.77
N GLN A 42 -9.62 6.59 1.73
CA GLN A 42 -8.52 6.92 2.63
C GLN A 42 -8.97 6.88 4.10
N ARG A 43 -10.15 7.43 4.42
CA ARG A 43 -10.71 7.37 5.77
C ARG A 43 -11.02 5.93 6.20
N GLN A 44 -11.55 5.10 5.31
CA GLN A 44 -11.79 3.68 5.58
C GLN A 44 -10.49 2.95 5.90
N ALA A 45 -9.45 3.12 5.07
CA ALA A 45 -8.15 2.49 5.30
C ALA A 45 -7.53 2.91 6.65
N LEU A 46 -7.62 4.20 7.01
CA LEU A 46 -7.14 4.68 8.31
C LEU A 46 -7.95 4.10 9.47
N ALA A 47 -9.28 3.97 9.33
CA ALA A 47 -10.13 3.37 10.35
C ALA A 47 -9.83 1.87 10.53
N GLU A 48 -9.60 1.14 9.43
CA GLU A 48 -9.19 -0.26 9.45
C GLU A 48 -7.83 -0.42 10.14
N GLN A 49 -6.85 0.43 9.83
CA GLN A 49 -5.55 0.44 10.51
C GLN A 49 -5.71 0.68 12.02
N ALA A 50 -6.46 1.70 12.42
CA ALA A 50 -6.72 2.01 13.82
C ALA A 50 -7.44 0.86 14.56
N ALA A 51 -8.33 0.12 13.86
CA ALA A 51 -8.98 -1.06 14.44
C ALA A 51 -8.04 -2.27 14.59
N LEU A 52 -6.99 -2.36 13.77
CA LEU A 52 -6.01 -3.44 13.79
C LEU A 52 -4.85 -3.19 14.75
N GLU A 53 -4.44 -1.93 14.98
CA GLU A 53 -3.39 -1.57 15.95
C GLU A 53 -3.54 -2.22 17.33
N PRO A 54 -4.71 -2.21 18.01
CA PRO A 54 -4.82 -2.82 19.33
C PRO A 54 -4.67 -4.35 19.29
N LYS A 55 -5.03 -4.99 18.17
CA LYS A 55 -4.81 -6.44 17.99
C LYS A 55 -3.34 -6.76 17.81
N LEU A 56 -2.62 -5.93 17.06
CA LEU A 56 -1.17 -6.06 16.90
C LEU A 56 -0.44 -5.85 18.22
N GLN A 57 -0.84 -4.85 19.02
CA GLN A 57 -0.25 -4.62 20.34
C GLN A 57 -0.42 -5.83 21.27
N ARG A 58 -1.63 -6.39 21.37
CA ARG A 58 -1.88 -7.61 22.16
C ARG A 58 -1.04 -8.79 21.68
N LEU A 59 -0.91 -8.95 20.36
CA LEU A 59 -0.10 -10.01 19.78
C LEU A 59 1.39 -9.82 20.12
N GLN A 60 1.90 -8.59 20.03
CA GLN A 60 3.27 -8.26 20.44
C GLN A 60 3.51 -8.48 21.93
N GLU A 61 2.55 -8.13 22.79
CA GLU A 61 2.62 -8.38 24.23
C GLU A 61 2.66 -9.89 24.52
N SER A 62 1.76 -10.66 23.93
CA SER A 62 1.76 -12.13 24.06
C SER A 62 3.05 -12.76 23.55
N ALA A 63 3.62 -12.26 22.46
CA ALA A 63 4.90 -12.74 21.93
C ALA A 63 6.05 -12.44 22.90
N LYS A 64 6.06 -11.27 23.53
CA LYS A 64 7.05 -10.92 24.57
C LYS A 64 6.91 -11.78 25.81
N GLU A 65 5.70 -12.10 26.23
CA GLU A 65 5.46 -13.00 27.37
C GLU A 65 5.96 -14.42 27.07
N LEU A 66 5.67 -14.95 25.89
CA LEU A 66 6.19 -16.23 25.44
C LEU A 66 7.72 -16.22 25.35
N GLN A 67 8.32 -15.12 24.88
CA GLN A 67 9.77 -14.96 24.84
C GLN A 67 10.41 -14.83 26.24
N LYS A 68 9.67 -14.34 27.25
CA LYS A 68 10.15 -14.29 28.64
C LYS A 68 10.07 -15.65 29.33
N LEU A 69 9.03 -16.43 29.01
CA LEU A 69 8.84 -17.79 29.53
C LEU A 69 9.72 -18.81 28.80
N SER A 70 10.20 -18.47 27.60
CA SER A 70 11.29 -19.17 26.93
C SER A 70 12.63 -18.61 27.43
N PRO A 71 13.45 -19.36 28.18
CA PRO A 71 14.79 -18.90 28.52
C PRO A 71 15.56 -18.55 27.23
N PRO A 72 16.33 -17.44 27.18
CA PRO A 72 17.32 -17.25 26.12
C PRO A 72 18.41 -18.30 26.31
N GLY A 73 18.19 -19.50 25.76
CA GLY A 73 19.09 -20.65 25.92
C GLY A 73 18.44 -22.03 26.05
N ALA A 74 17.11 -22.16 26.06
CA ALA A 74 16.46 -23.48 26.15
C ALA A 74 16.37 -24.26 24.82
N LEU A 75 16.98 -23.74 23.75
CA LEU A 75 17.21 -24.46 22.50
C LEU A 75 18.71 -24.42 22.21
N SER A 76 19.49 -25.24 22.92
CA SER A 76 20.50 -26.14 22.34
C SER A 76 21.43 -26.70 23.43
N PRO A 77 21.53 -28.03 23.61
CA PRO A 77 22.63 -28.62 24.37
C PRO A 77 23.98 -28.27 23.70
N PRO A 78 25.07 -28.07 24.47
CA PRO A 78 26.39 -27.82 23.89
C PRO A 78 26.82 -29.03 23.06
N GLY A 79 26.71 -28.93 21.74
CA GLY A 79 27.08 -29.99 20.80
C GLY A 79 26.06 -30.34 19.71
N SER A 80 24.90 -29.70 19.64
CA SER A 80 23.98 -29.85 18.50
C SER A 80 24.07 -28.63 17.57
N PRO A 81 24.22 -28.79 16.25
CA PRO A 81 24.31 -27.66 15.33
C PRO A 81 23.02 -26.85 15.41
N GLU A 82 23.17 -25.53 15.59
CA GLU A 82 22.08 -24.56 15.52
C GLU A 82 21.14 -24.88 14.35
N PRO A 83 19.81 -24.84 14.56
CA PRO A 83 18.88 -25.02 13.47
C PRO A 83 19.17 -23.94 12.42
N LEU A 84 19.38 -24.35 11.18
CA LEU A 84 19.65 -23.43 10.08
C LEU A 84 18.62 -22.29 10.09
N PRO A 85 18.98 -21.05 9.77
CA PRO A 85 18.01 -19.96 9.70
C PRO A 85 16.85 -20.36 8.79
N VAL A 86 15.64 -19.89 9.08
CA VAL A 86 14.40 -20.30 8.40
C VAL A 86 14.55 -20.24 6.88
N SER A 87 15.24 -19.23 6.35
CA SER A 87 15.57 -19.09 4.94
C SER A 87 16.33 -20.31 4.39
N LEU A 88 17.38 -20.76 5.09
CA LEU A 88 18.15 -21.95 4.72
C LEU A 88 17.34 -23.25 4.87
N GLN A 89 16.42 -23.33 5.83
CA GLN A 89 15.52 -24.48 5.96
C GLN A 89 14.57 -24.58 4.77
N ILE A 90 14.02 -23.45 4.32
CA ILE A 90 13.12 -23.38 3.15
C ILE A 90 13.91 -23.71 1.87
N GLU A 91 15.12 -23.15 1.70
CA GLU A 91 16.00 -23.48 0.58
C GLU A 91 16.33 -24.97 0.52
N ALA A 92 16.65 -25.58 1.66
CA ALA A 92 16.95 -27.01 1.76
C ALA A 92 15.74 -27.91 1.48
N ASP A 93 14.52 -27.48 1.82
CA ASP A 93 13.29 -28.23 1.51
C ASP A 93 12.95 -28.14 0.02
N ILE A 94 13.01 -26.94 -0.57
CA ILE A 94 12.79 -26.74 -2.01
C ILE A 94 13.85 -27.50 -2.81
N SER A 95 15.12 -27.39 -2.44
CA SER A 95 16.22 -28.10 -3.08
C SER A 95 15.98 -29.62 -3.09
N ARG A 96 15.54 -30.21 -1.97
CA ARG A 96 15.19 -31.64 -1.88
C ARG A 96 14.05 -32.02 -2.81
N ARG A 97 13.00 -31.19 -2.92
CA ARG A 97 11.86 -31.44 -3.82
C ARG A 97 12.25 -31.37 -5.30
N TYR A 98 13.31 -30.64 -5.65
CA TYR A 98 13.76 -30.43 -7.03
C TYR A 98 15.16 -31.02 -7.29
N GLY A 99 15.42 -32.22 -6.78
CA GLY A 99 16.59 -33.03 -7.17
C GLY A 99 17.93 -32.52 -6.64
N GLY A 100 17.94 -31.84 -5.49
CA GLY A 100 19.16 -31.40 -4.80
C GLY A 100 19.87 -30.21 -5.46
N ARG A 101 19.19 -29.48 -6.36
CA ARG A 101 19.76 -28.28 -6.98
C ARG A 101 19.76 -27.12 -5.99
N PRO A 102 20.84 -26.32 -5.90
CA PRO A 102 20.89 -25.17 -5.01
C PRO A 102 19.85 -24.12 -5.43
N VAL A 103 19.13 -23.56 -4.47
CA VAL A 103 18.10 -22.52 -4.65
C VAL A 103 18.41 -21.38 -3.71
N ASN A 104 18.32 -20.15 -4.20
CA ASN A 104 18.49 -18.93 -3.41
C ASN A 104 17.15 -18.17 -3.36
N LEU A 105 16.70 -17.81 -2.17
CA LEU A 105 15.47 -17.03 -2.00
C LEU A 105 15.79 -15.53 -2.05
N MET A 106 15.59 -14.89 -3.22
CA MET A 106 15.67 -13.43 -3.31
C MET A 106 14.39 -12.78 -2.76
N GLY A 107 14.55 -11.86 -1.79
CA GLY A 107 13.48 -10.95 -1.36
C GLY A 107 12.83 -11.22 0.01
N ILE A 108 13.35 -12.14 0.81
CA ILE A 108 12.90 -12.32 2.21
C ILE A 108 13.81 -11.54 3.16
N ASN A 109 13.37 -10.36 3.59
CA ASN A 109 13.79 -9.79 4.87
C ASN A 109 12.76 -10.27 5.90
N LEU A 110 13.13 -11.24 6.74
CA LEU A 110 12.34 -11.67 7.90
C LEU A 110 12.86 -10.97 9.16
#